data_AF-A0A0B7MKH8-F1
#
_entry.id   AF-A0A0B7MKH8-F1
#
_cell.length_a   1.000
_cell.length_b   1.000
_cell.length_c   1.000
_cell.angle_alpha   90.00
_cell.angle_beta   90.00
_cell.angle_gamma   90.00
#
_symmetry.space_group_name_H-M   'P 1'
#
loop_
_entity.id
_entity.type
_entity.pdbx_description
1 polymer ?
#
loop_
_entity_poly.entity_id
_entity_poly.type
_entity_poly.pdbx_seq_one_letter_code
_entity_poly.pdbx_strand_id
1 'polypeptide(L)'
;MVGIGTVLADDPLLTVRLDGEYEQPLRVIVDSSLRIPETSMLVKTASEVPTVVAAVQGSYSEAKRAQLERAGLEVWDLPAIERKGRSGDIDEGTGEKKR
;
A
#
# COMPACT_ATOMS: atom_id res chain seq x y z
N MET A 1 1.41 -1.38 9.94
CA MET A 1 1.05 -0.74 8.66
C MET A 1 2.30 -0.57 7.81
N VAL A 2 2.21 -0.75 6.49
CA VAL A 2 3.29 -0.44 5.53
C VAL A 2 2.72 0.25 4.29
N GLY A 3 3.58 0.93 3.54
CA GLY A 3 3.25 1.37 2.18
C GLY A 3 3.50 0.27 1.16
N ILE A 4 2.85 0.36 0.01
CA ILE A 4 3.06 -0.56 -1.12
C ILE A 4 4.53 -0.68 -1.57
N GLY A 5 5.33 0.38 -1.46
CA GLY A 5 6.75 0.33 -1.80
C GLY A 5 7.53 -0.73 -1.01
N THR A 6 7.22 -0.89 0.28
CA THR A 6 7.81 -1.94 1.14
C THR A 6 7.35 -3.33 0.70
N VAL A 7 6.07 -3.50 0.36
CA VAL A 7 5.56 -4.81 -0.09
C VAL A 7 6.22 -5.24 -1.40
N LEU A 8 6.42 -4.30 -2.33
CA LEU A 8 7.07 -4.57 -3.61
C LEU A 8 8.57 -4.89 -3.46
N ALA A 9 9.24 -4.30 -2.47
CA ALA A 9 10.67 -4.50 -2.25
C ALA A 9 10.96 -5.76 -1.42
N ASP A 10 10.18 -6.01 -0.37
CA ASP A 10 10.55 -6.95 0.70
C ASP A 10 9.58 -8.13 0.87
N ASP A 11 8.40 -8.10 0.25
CA ASP A 11 7.32 -9.10 0.37
C ASP A 11 7.10 -9.63 1.82
N PRO A 12 6.82 -8.75 2.80
CA PRO A 12 6.79 -9.12 4.21
C PRO A 12 5.50 -9.87 4.58
N LEU A 13 5.58 -10.76 5.59
CA LEU A 13 4.40 -11.42 6.17
C LEU A 13 3.56 -10.54 7.10
N LEU A 14 4.22 -9.60 7.80
CA LEU A 14 3.64 -8.72 8.85
C LEU A 14 2.91 -9.49 9.96
N THR A 15 3.48 -10.61 10.42
CA THR A 15 2.97 -11.44 11.51
C THR A 15 3.82 -11.33 12.78
N VAL A 16 3.20 -11.59 13.93
CA VAL A 16 3.91 -11.84 15.19
C VAL A 16 4.67 -13.17 15.06
N ARG A 17 5.95 -13.19 15.44
CA ARG A 17 6.86 -14.35 15.31
C ARG A 17 7.40 -14.83 16.66
N LEU A 18 6.63 -14.66 17.73
CA LEU A 18 6.97 -15.11 19.07
C LEU A 18 6.40 -16.52 19.30
N ASP A 19 7.07 -17.30 20.13
CA ASP A 19 6.63 -18.66 20.49
C ASP A 19 5.35 -18.61 21.34
N GLY A 20 4.34 -19.40 20.97
CA GLY A 20 3.04 -19.44 21.63
C GLY A 20 1.91 -18.97 20.71
N GLU A 21 0.68 -18.98 21.24
CA GLU A 21 -0.50 -18.52 20.52
C GLU A 21 -0.72 -17.03 20.79
N TYR A 22 -0.59 -16.22 19.73
CA TYR A 22 -0.84 -14.79 19.78
C TYR A 22 -1.85 -14.39 18.72
N GLU A 23 -2.74 -13.47 19.09
CA GLU A 23 -3.62 -12.81 18.15
C GLU A 23 -2.78 -12.02 17.13
N GLN A 24 -3.05 -12.23 15.84
CA GLN A 24 -2.35 -11.53 14.78
C GLN A 24 -2.96 -10.14 14.58
N PRO A 25 -2.13 -9.09 14.50
CA PRO A 25 -2.64 -7.74 14.28
C PRO A 25 -3.20 -7.59 12.86
N LEU A 26 -4.16 -6.68 12.71
CA LEU A 26 -4.62 -6.26 11.39
C LEU A 26 -3.45 -5.73 10.55
N ARG A 27 -3.25 -6.33 9.38
CA ARG A 27 -2.25 -5.88 8.41
C ARG A 27 -2.86 -4.80 7.53
N VAL A 28 -2.35 -3.58 7.63
CA VAL A 28 -2.82 -2.45 6.81
C VAL A 28 -1.76 -2.08 5.79
N ILE A 29 -2.12 -2.13 4.51
CA ILE A 29 -1.30 -1.74 3.36
C ILE A 29 -1.88 -0.46 2.76
N VAL A 30 -1.04 0.55 2.59
CA VAL A 30 -1.41 1.77 1.84
C VAL A 30 -0.95 1.64 0.40
N ASP A 31 -1.90 1.45 -0.51
CA ASP A 31 -1.67 1.22 -1.93
C ASP A 31 -2.75 1.90 -2.77
N SER A 32 -2.49 3.14 -3.17
CA SER A 32 -3.46 4.00 -3.86
C SER A 32 -4.09 3.37 -5.10
N SER A 33 -3.40 2.45 -5.77
CA SER A 33 -3.80 1.92 -7.08
C SER A 33 -3.83 0.39 -7.13
N LEU A 34 -3.89 -0.29 -5.97
CA LEU A 34 -3.89 -1.76 -5.85
C LEU A 34 -2.77 -2.46 -6.66
N ARG A 35 -1.56 -1.91 -6.59
CA ARG A 35 -0.35 -2.49 -7.21
C ARG A 35 0.17 -3.72 -6.47
N ILE A 36 -0.37 -4.07 -5.31
CA ILE A 36 0.02 -5.26 -4.56
C ILE A 36 -0.04 -6.52 -5.45
N PRO A 37 1.07 -7.28 -5.58
CA PRO A 37 1.07 -8.50 -6.36
C PRO A 37 0.17 -9.56 -5.73
N GLU A 38 -0.61 -10.27 -6.55
CA GLU A 38 -1.42 -11.42 -6.09
C GLU A 38 -0.57 -12.55 -5.52
N THR A 39 0.69 -12.60 -5.93
CA THR A 39 1.66 -13.59 -5.48
C THR A 39 2.35 -13.22 -4.16
N SER A 40 2.11 -12.02 -3.63
CA SER A 40 2.71 -11.57 -2.36
C SER A 40 2.28 -12.46 -1.20
N MET A 41 3.15 -12.57 -0.21
CA MET A 41 2.88 -13.32 1.01
C MET A 41 1.66 -12.78 1.75
N LEU A 42 1.46 -11.46 1.73
CA LEU A 42 0.27 -10.81 2.30
C LEU A 42 -1.01 -11.30 1.64
N VAL A 43 -1.06 -11.34 0.30
CA VAL A 43 -2.26 -11.81 -0.41
C VAL A 43 -2.50 -13.30 -0.19
N LYS A 44 -1.45 -14.12 -0.27
CA LYS A 44 -1.55 -15.57 -0.09
C LYS A 44 -2.06 -15.99 1.29
N THR A 45 -1.87 -15.16 2.30
CA THR A 45 -2.23 -15.45 3.70
C THR A 45 -3.37 -14.58 4.21
N ALA A 46 -4.04 -13.82 3.34
CA ALA A 46 -5.10 -12.88 3.74
C ALA A 46 -6.33 -13.56 4.35
N SER A 47 -6.59 -14.82 3.98
CA SER A 47 -7.63 -15.65 4.60
C SER A 47 -7.31 -16.12 6.03
N GLU A 48 -6.05 -16.06 6.44
CA GLU A 48 -5.58 -16.53 7.75
C GLU A 48 -5.34 -15.37 8.72
N VAL A 49 -4.80 -14.26 8.21
CA VAL A 49 -4.49 -13.07 9.01
C VAL A 49 -5.23 -11.87 8.42
N PRO A 50 -6.09 -11.18 9.20
CA PRO A 50 -6.87 -10.05 8.73
C PRO A 50 -6.02 -9.01 8.01
N THR A 51 -6.43 -8.65 6.80
CA THR A 51 -5.65 -7.80 5.90
C THR A 51 -6.54 -6.81 5.19
N VAL A 52 -6.17 -5.54 5.32
CA VAL A 52 -6.80 -4.41 4.66
C VAL A 52 -5.81 -3.77 3.69
N VAL A 53 -6.27 -3.47 2.48
CA VAL A 53 -5.59 -2.56 1.56
C VAL A 53 -6.41 -1.27 1.41
N ALA A 54 -5.81 -0.15 1.79
CA ALA A 54 -6.40 1.17 1.61
C ALA A 54 -5.98 1.71 0.25
N ALA A 55 -6.97 1.99 -0.61
CA ALA A 55 -6.79 2.42 -1.99
C ALA A 55 -7.59 3.71 -2.27
N VAL A 56 -7.23 4.41 -3.33
CA VAL A 56 -7.98 5.59 -3.77
C VAL A 56 -9.05 5.13 -4.75
N GLN A 57 -10.30 5.48 -4.46
CA GLN A 57 -11.43 5.13 -5.32
C GLN A 57 -11.19 5.62 -6.75
N GLY A 58 -11.41 4.74 -7.74
CA GLY A 58 -11.20 5.05 -9.16
C GLY A 58 -9.75 5.00 -9.65
N SER A 59 -8.78 4.65 -8.79
CA SER A 59 -7.36 4.55 -9.15
C SER A 59 -6.90 3.12 -9.50
N TYR A 60 -7.83 2.17 -9.60
CA TYR A 60 -7.60 0.75 -9.86
C TYR A 60 -8.77 0.15 -10.66
N SER A 61 -8.59 -1.06 -11.22
CA SER A 61 -9.67 -1.77 -11.93
C SER A 61 -10.53 -2.58 -10.95
N GLU A 62 -11.85 -2.64 -11.17
CA GLU A 62 -12.76 -3.50 -10.39
C GLU A 62 -12.37 -4.99 -10.44
N ALA A 63 -11.80 -5.46 -11.55
CA ALA A 63 -11.30 -6.84 -11.66
C ALA A 63 -10.19 -7.14 -10.64
N LYS A 64 -9.26 -6.19 -10.47
CA LYS A 64 -8.17 -6.29 -9.48
C LYS A 64 -8.73 -6.27 -8.06
N ARG A 65 -9.67 -5.37 -7.76
CA ARG A 65 -10.36 -5.32 -6.47
C ARG A 65 -11.04 -6.65 -6.14
N ALA A 66 -11.89 -7.13 -7.02
CA ALA A 66 -12.62 -8.38 -6.85
C ALA A 66 -11.68 -9.58 -6.66
N GLN A 67 -10.48 -9.54 -7.26
CA GLN A 67 -9.48 -10.58 -7.06
C GLN A 67 -8.85 -10.56 -5.68
N LEU A 68 -8.54 -9.38 -5.14
CA LEU A 68 -8.00 -9.24 -3.80
C LEU A 68 -9.06 -9.62 -2.74
N GLU A 69 -10.30 -9.21 -2.95
CA GLU A 69 -11.43 -9.60 -2.07
C GLU A 69 -11.64 -11.12 -2.08
N ARG A 70 -11.56 -11.77 -3.25
CA ARG A 70 -11.59 -13.25 -3.34
C ARG A 70 -10.43 -13.94 -2.64
N ALA A 71 -9.28 -13.28 -2.52
CA ALA A 71 -8.13 -13.79 -1.76
C ALA A 71 -8.27 -13.56 -0.24
N GLY A 72 -9.31 -12.86 0.22
CA GLY A 72 -9.59 -12.59 1.63
C GLY A 72 -9.14 -11.21 2.12
N LEU A 73 -8.68 -10.32 1.23
CA LEU A 73 -8.36 -8.95 1.62
C LEU A 73 -9.63 -8.11 1.67
N GLU A 74 -9.72 -7.23 2.65
CA GLU A 74 -10.68 -6.14 2.63
C GLU A 74 -10.07 -4.94 1.90
N VAL A 75 -10.85 -4.33 0.99
CA VAL A 75 -10.43 -3.12 0.27
C VAL A 75 -11.15 -1.92 0.87
N TRP A 76 -10.40 -0.99 1.42
CA TRP A 76 -10.94 0.29 1.91
C TRP A 76 -10.78 1.35 0.83
N ASP A 77 -11.92 1.83 0.33
CA ASP A 77 -11.99 2.94 -0.60
C ASP A 77 -11.86 4.28 0.13
N LEU A 78 -10.81 5.01 -0.22
CA LEU A 78 -10.57 6.36 0.24
C LEU A 78 -10.90 7.36 -0.87
N PRO A 79 -11.55 8.48 -0.55
CA PRO A 79 -11.79 9.53 -1.52
C PRO A 79 -10.46 10.12 -2.00
N ALA A 80 -10.42 10.49 -3.29
CA ALA A 80 -9.33 11.31 -3.78
C ALA A 80 -9.37 12.68 -3.08
N ILE A 81 -8.25 13.07 -2.48
CA ILE A 81 -8.08 14.40 -1.90
C ILE A 81 -7.14 15.21 -2.78
N GLU A 82 -7.52 16.46 -3.05
CA GLU A 82 -6.60 17.40 -3.70
C GLU A 82 -5.38 17.62 -2.79
N ARG A 83 -4.20 17.41 -3.34
CA ARG A 83 -2.97 17.79 -2.63
C ARG A 83 -2.91 19.30 -2.60
N LYS A 84 -3.17 19.91 -1.43
CA LYS A 84 -2.66 21.27 -1.16
C LYS A 84 -1.14 21.19 -1.32
N GLY A 85 -0.62 21.88 -2.34
CA GLY A 85 0.74 21.70 -2.82
C GLY A 85 1.77 21.69 -1.69
N ARG A 86 2.64 20.68 -1.67
CA ARG A 86 4.00 20.91 -1.21
C ARG A 86 4.71 21.58 -2.37
N SER A 87 4.63 22.90 -2.44
CA SER A 87 5.58 23.71 -3.19
C SER A 87 6.95 23.45 -2.56
N GLY A 88 7.63 22.43 -3.05
CA GLY A 88 9.07 22.29 -2.88
C GLY A 88 9.68 22.97 -4.08
N ASP A 89 9.82 24.29 -3.97
CA ASP A 89 10.69 25.08 -4.84
C ASP A 89 12.10 24.48 -4.74
N ILE A 90 12.45 23.64 -5.70
CA ILE A 90 13.84 23.51 -6.13
C ILE A 90 14.02 24.54 -7.23
N ASP A 91 14.30 25.77 -6.80
CA ASP A 91 14.92 26.80 -7.62
C ASP A 91 16.28 26.26 -8.07
N GLU A 92 16.34 25.70 -9.28
CA GLU A 92 17.60 25.50 -9.99
C GLU A 92 18.14 26.89 -10.33
N GLY A 93 18.84 27.49 -9.36
CA GLY A 93 19.56 28.73 -9.54
C GLY A 93 20.53 28.61 -10.71
N THR A 94 20.14 29.16 -11.85
CA THR A 94 21.02 29.47 -12.97
C THR A 94 22.02 30.52 -12.51
N GLY A 95 23.20 30.04 -12.10
CA GLY A 95 24.36 30.89 -11.85
C GLY A 95 24.81 31.56 -13.14
N GLU A 96 24.36 32.80 -13.34
CA GLU A 96 24.83 33.66 -14.43
C GLU A 96 26.30 34.03 -14.19
N LYS A 97 27.16 33.64 -15.13
CA LYS A 97 28.60 33.91 -15.09
C LYS A 97 28.86 35.40 -15.34
N LYS A 98 29.33 36.05 -14.27
CA LYS A 98 30.26 37.19 -14.22
C LYS A 98 31.00 37.46 -15.56
N ARG A 99 30.75 38.63 -16.15
CA ARG A 99 31.71 39.40 -16.95
C ARG A 99 31.53 40.89 -16.67
#